data_AF-A0A081NUG4-F1
#
_entry.id   AF-A0A081NUG4-F1
#
_cell.length_a   1.000
_cell.length_b   1.000
_cell.length_c   1.000
_cell.angle_alpha   90.00
_cell.angle_beta   90.00
_cell.angle_gamma   90.00
#
_symmetry.space_group_name_H-M   'P 1'
#
loop_
_entity.id
_entity.type
_entity.pdbx_description
1 polymer ?
#
loop_
_entity_poly.entity_id
_entity_poly.type
_entity_poly.pdbx_seq_one_letter_code
_entity_poly.pdbx_strand_id
1 'polypeptide(L)'
;MLKGGSTIATFIKTIKGITTFFGNTSILSKNFGTLHLSVVLVSKLAGNESEAFTSLRMGNKNLATIRTKLINGNVVRQKASFGKGLLPGIRNLMLKQTRRNKKTVIRGLINGERIKAFTPGCKCKRCSCGSESIQLQNGTKLNFTINKKLECALKRLFAKFNLEIAAAIKKIGNSDPACLEECNRIARKCNSDCFLDSVCAPACEAARAVCVVTRCVL
;
A
#
# COMPACT_ATOMS: atom_id res chain seq x y z
N MET A 1 -20.44 22.88 5.30
CA MET A 1 -21.37 21.91 5.93
C MET A 1 -20.92 20.49 5.61
N LEU A 2 -20.38 19.76 6.58
CA LEU A 2 -20.04 18.34 6.49
C LEU A 2 -21.16 17.55 7.19
N LYS A 3 -22.08 16.97 6.43
CA LYS A 3 -23.05 15.97 6.93
C LYS A 3 -23.05 14.79 5.96
N GLY A 4 -22.80 13.60 6.48
CA GLY A 4 -22.77 12.35 5.72
C GLY A 4 -21.71 11.39 6.26
N GLY A 5 -22.09 10.58 7.24
CA GLY A 5 -21.21 9.71 8.02
C GLY A 5 -20.47 8.66 7.20
N SER A 6 -19.22 8.43 7.59
CA SER A 6 -18.46 7.22 7.28
C SER A 6 -17.78 6.81 8.58
N THR A 7 -18.39 5.88 9.30
CA THR A 7 -17.84 5.26 10.51
C THR A 7 -16.52 4.59 10.16
N ILE A 8 -15.44 5.06 10.78
CA ILE A 8 -14.12 4.44 10.72
C ILE A 8 -14.11 3.34 11.77
N ALA A 9 -13.76 2.13 11.36
CA ALA A 9 -13.45 1.03 12.28
C ALA A 9 -11.98 0.70 12.10
N THR A 10 -11.16 1.20 13.02
CA THR A 10 -9.77 0.78 13.17
C THR A 10 -9.70 -0.12 14.39
N PHE A 11 -9.26 -1.35 14.20
CA PHE A 11 -9.14 -2.33 15.27
C PHE A 11 -7.79 -3.01 15.19
N ILE A 12 -7.14 -3.17 16.33
CA ILE A 12 -5.85 -3.83 16.44
C ILE A 12 -5.96 -4.90 17.51
N LYS A 13 -5.59 -6.14 17.16
CA LYS A 13 -5.70 -7.29 18.06
C LYS A 13 -4.43 -8.12 17.99
N THR A 14 -3.89 -8.46 19.14
CA THR A 14 -2.79 -9.43 19.24
C THR A 14 -3.33 -10.71 19.89
N ILE A 15 -3.19 -11.85 19.20
CA ILE A 15 -3.54 -13.17 19.74
C ILE A 15 -2.36 -14.12 19.46
N LYS A 16 -1.83 -14.78 20.50
CA LYS A 16 -0.76 -15.80 20.35
C LYS A 16 0.42 -15.33 19.48
N GLY A 17 0.90 -14.09 19.69
CA GLY A 17 2.03 -13.52 18.94
C GLY A 17 1.73 -13.08 17.50
N ILE A 18 0.45 -13.10 17.10
CA ILE A 18 -0.03 -12.59 15.81
C ILE A 18 -0.78 -11.29 16.05
N THR A 19 -0.27 -10.18 15.51
CA THR A 19 -0.93 -8.87 15.56
C THR A 19 -1.68 -8.63 14.26
N THR A 20 -2.98 -8.42 14.35
CA THR A 20 -3.86 -8.07 13.23
C THR A 20 -4.34 -6.63 13.39
N PHE A 21 -4.09 -5.81 12.38
CA PHE A 21 -4.68 -4.50 12.20
C PHE A 21 -5.78 -4.60 11.14
N PHE A 22 -6.91 -3.97 11.40
CA PHE A 22 -7.99 -3.76 10.46
C PHE A 22 -8.32 -2.28 10.43
N GLY A 23 -8.30 -1.67 9.25
CA GLY A 23 -8.63 -0.26 9.09
C GLY A 23 -9.48 -0.05 7.85
N ASN A 24 -10.63 0.60 8.05
CA ASN A 24 -11.53 0.97 6.97
C ASN A 24 -11.74 2.48 6.92
N THR A 25 -11.73 3.05 5.72
CA THR A 25 -12.12 4.44 5.50
C THR A 25 -12.84 4.61 4.17
N SER A 26 -13.60 5.69 4.04
CA SER A 26 -14.26 6.04 2.79
C SER A 26 -14.35 7.54 2.57
N ILE A 27 -14.45 7.94 1.30
CA ILE A 27 -14.73 9.31 0.88
C ILE A 27 -15.82 9.30 -0.19
N LEU A 28 -16.64 10.35 -0.20
CA LEU A 28 -17.54 10.62 -1.31
C LEU A 28 -16.81 11.43 -2.38
N SER A 29 -16.74 10.90 -3.60
CA SER A 29 -16.19 11.59 -4.76
C SER A 29 -17.31 12.08 -5.68
N LYS A 30 -17.22 13.35 -6.09
CA LYS A 30 -18.16 13.95 -7.06
C LYS A 30 -18.21 13.19 -8.40
N ASN A 31 -17.10 12.58 -8.82
CA ASN A 31 -16.99 11.93 -10.14
C ASN A 31 -17.07 10.39 -10.08
N PHE A 32 -16.93 9.80 -8.90
CA PHE A 32 -16.72 8.36 -8.75
C PHE A 32 -17.61 7.72 -7.68
N GLY A 33 -18.56 8.47 -7.11
CA GLY A 33 -19.36 7.98 -5.99
C GLY A 33 -18.50 7.72 -4.76
N THR A 34 -18.91 6.77 -3.90
CA THR A 34 -18.16 6.46 -2.68
C THR A 34 -16.97 5.56 -2.97
N LEU A 35 -15.78 6.04 -2.62
CA LEU A 35 -14.56 5.24 -2.63
C LEU A 35 -14.32 4.68 -1.24
N HIS A 36 -14.14 3.37 -1.16
CA HIS A 36 -13.90 2.65 0.08
C HIS A 36 -12.52 2.01 0.04
N LEU A 37 -11.76 2.18 1.12
CA LEU A 37 -10.50 1.52 1.37
C LEU A 37 -10.63 0.65 2.61
N SER A 38 -10.24 -0.61 2.47
CA SER A 38 -10.07 -1.55 3.58
C SER A 38 -8.63 -2.05 3.57
N VAL A 39 -8.00 -2.04 4.74
CA VAL A 39 -6.65 -2.59 4.93
C VAL A 39 -6.67 -3.55 6.11
N VAL A 40 -6.25 -4.78 5.87
CA VAL A 40 -6.04 -5.80 6.88
C VAL A 40 -4.57 -6.14 6.90
N LEU A 41 -3.87 -5.93 8.01
CA LEU A 41 -2.47 -6.29 8.14
C LEU A 41 -2.32 -7.32 9.24
N VAL A 42 -1.69 -8.44 8.91
CA VAL A 42 -1.37 -9.52 9.84
C VAL A 42 0.14 -9.58 9.99
N SER A 43 0.65 -9.48 11.20
CA SER A 43 2.08 -9.57 11.51
C SER A 43 2.33 -10.74 12.45
N LYS A 44 3.32 -11.57 12.11
CA LYS A 44 3.81 -12.66 12.93
C LYS A 44 5.24 -12.33 13.36
N LEU A 45 5.40 -11.92 14.62
CA LEU A 45 6.71 -11.52 15.15
C LEU A 45 7.74 -12.66 15.07
N ALA A 46 7.36 -13.88 15.45
CA ALA A 46 8.25 -15.05 15.41
C ALA A 46 8.74 -15.42 14.01
N GLY A 47 7.99 -15.05 12.96
CA GLY A 47 8.36 -15.35 11.57
C GLY A 47 9.14 -14.24 10.88
N ASN A 48 9.29 -13.04 11.48
CA ASN A 48 9.68 -11.83 10.76
C ASN A 48 8.90 -11.61 9.46
N GLU A 49 7.63 -12.03 9.47
CA GLU A 49 6.72 -11.91 8.34
C GLU A 49 5.56 -10.98 8.69
N SER A 50 5.28 -10.04 7.79
CA SER A 50 4.10 -9.19 7.87
C SER A 50 3.38 -9.19 6.53
N GLU A 51 2.07 -9.17 6.57
CA GLU A 51 1.24 -9.35 5.39
C GLU A 51 0.04 -8.40 5.40
N ALA A 52 0.05 -7.45 4.47
CA ALA A 52 -1.04 -6.51 4.26
C ALA A 52 -1.94 -6.97 3.11
N PHE A 53 -3.25 -6.88 3.33
CA PHE A 53 -4.29 -7.01 2.34
C PHE A 53 -5.01 -5.67 2.23
N THR A 54 -4.95 -5.06 1.07
CA THR A 54 -5.64 -3.81 0.76
C THR A 54 -6.72 -4.08 -0.26
N SER A 55 -7.96 -3.68 0.03
CA SER A 55 -9.07 -3.68 -0.92
C SER A 55 -9.54 -2.25 -1.15
N LEU A 56 -9.63 -1.88 -2.42
CA LEU A 56 -10.12 -0.59 -2.88
C LEU A 56 -11.38 -0.81 -3.70
N ARG A 57 -12.48 -0.17 -3.32
CA ARG A 57 -13.79 -0.29 -3.98
C ARG A 57 -14.36 1.07 -4.34
N MET A 58 -15.20 1.09 -5.36
CA MET A 58 -15.97 2.23 -5.84
C MET A 58 -17.44 1.82 -5.92
N GLY A 59 -18.24 2.19 -4.91
CA GLY A 59 -19.52 1.53 -4.64
C GLY A 59 -19.33 0.01 -4.52
N ASN A 60 -20.10 -0.76 -5.29
CA ASN A 60 -20.02 -2.24 -5.31
C ASN A 60 -18.91 -2.80 -6.21
N LYS A 61 -18.16 -1.95 -6.92
CA LYS A 61 -17.11 -2.38 -7.87
C LYS A 61 -15.76 -2.47 -7.16
N ASN A 62 -15.11 -3.63 -7.22
CA ASN A 62 -13.72 -3.79 -6.78
C ASN A 62 -12.78 -3.10 -7.78
N LEU A 63 -12.08 -2.06 -7.36
CA LEU A 63 -11.08 -1.37 -8.18
C LEU A 63 -9.73 -2.05 -8.08
N ALA A 64 -9.30 -2.42 -6.87
CA ALA A 64 -8.04 -3.13 -6.67
C ALA A 64 -8.10 -4.02 -5.43
N THR A 65 -7.38 -5.12 -5.49
CA THR A 65 -7.04 -5.92 -4.31
C THR A 65 -5.55 -6.19 -4.37
N ILE A 66 -4.85 -5.84 -3.30
CA ILE A 66 -3.39 -5.87 -3.23
C ILE A 66 -3.00 -6.62 -1.98
N ARG A 67 -2.12 -7.60 -2.13
CA ARG A 67 -1.55 -8.39 -1.06
C ARG A 67 -0.04 -8.12 -1.05
N THR A 68 0.46 -7.53 0.02
CA THR A 68 1.88 -7.21 0.21
C THR A 68 2.41 -8.05 1.35
N LYS A 69 3.34 -8.96 1.07
CA LYS A 69 4.05 -9.75 2.07
C LYS A 69 5.48 -9.25 2.22
N LEU A 70 5.83 -8.82 3.43
CA LEU A 70 7.18 -8.51 3.88
C LEU A 70 7.78 -9.75 4.53
N ILE A 71 8.95 -10.18 4.07
CA ILE A 71 9.68 -11.34 4.58
C ILE A 71 11.09 -10.89 4.97
N ASN A 72 11.46 -11.09 6.24
CA ASN A 72 12.79 -10.79 6.78
C ASN A 72 13.28 -9.35 6.49
N GLY A 73 12.36 -8.39 6.35
CA GLY A 73 12.64 -6.96 6.10
C GLY A 73 13.34 -6.61 4.76
N ASN A 74 13.64 -7.60 3.92
CA ASN A 74 14.47 -7.45 2.71
C ASN A 74 13.80 -7.99 1.44
N VAL A 75 12.74 -8.78 1.57
CA VAL A 75 11.97 -9.28 0.45
C VAL A 75 10.53 -8.80 0.58
N VAL A 76 10.05 -8.13 -0.46
CA VAL A 76 8.64 -7.73 -0.59
C VAL A 76 8.03 -8.53 -1.72
N ARG A 77 6.92 -9.23 -1.46
CA ARG A 77 6.12 -9.87 -2.51
C ARG A 77 4.79 -9.14 -2.60
N GLN A 78 4.46 -8.64 -3.78
CA GLN A 78 3.19 -7.97 -4.04
C GLN A 78 2.42 -8.79 -5.06
N LYS A 79 1.18 -9.11 -4.74
CA LYS A 79 0.20 -9.64 -5.69
C LYS A 79 -0.94 -8.64 -5.75
N ALA A 80 -1.28 -8.14 -6.92
CA ALA A 80 -2.47 -7.31 -7.06
C ALA A 80 -3.34 -7.78 -8.23
N SER A 81 -4.64 -7.53 -8.08
CA SER A 81 -5.65 -7.69 -9.11
C SER A 81 -6.42 -6.39 -9.24
N PHE A 82 -6.66 -5.96 -10.46
CA PHE A 82 -7.31 -4.69 -10.76
C PHE A 82 -8.63 -4.92 -11.47
N GLY A 83 -9.64 -4.17 -11.02
CA GLY A 83 -10.92 -4.08 -11.69
C GLY A 83 -10.79 -3.37 -13.03
N LYS A 84 -11.77 -3.62 -13.90
CA LYS A 84 -11.83 -3.00 -15.24
C LYS A 84 -11.79 -1.48 -15.10
N GLY A 85 -10.85 -0.85 -15.81
CA GLY A 85 -10.74 0.61 -15.92
C GLY A 85 -9.85 1.31 -14.89
N LEU A 86 -9.34 0.62 -13.86
CA LEU A 86 -8.36 1.24 -12.94
C LEU A 86 -7.00 1.39 -13.61
N LEU A 87 -6.48 0.30 -14.19
CA LEU A 87 -5.26 0.27 -14.98
C LEU A 87 -5.56 -0.40 -16.33
N PRO A 88 -5.81 0.38 -17.41
CA PRO A 88 -6.00 -0.18 -18.73
C PRO A 88 -4.83 -1.08 -19.11
N GLY A 89 -5.12 -2.30 -19.57
CA GLY A 89 -4.10 -3.26 -19.96
C GLY A 89 -3.43 -4.01 -18.81
N ILE A 90 -3.71 -3.73 -17.53
CA ILE A 90 -3.17 -4.48 -16.39
C ILE A 90 -4.31 -5.04 -15.55
N ARG A 91 -4.49 -6.36 -15.58
CA ARG A 91 -5.51 -7.10 -14.80
C ARG A 91 -4.93 -7.65 -13.51
N ASN A 92 -3.68 -8.09 -13.54
CA ASN A 92 -2.98 -8.60 -12.37
C ASN A 92 -1.48 -8.31 -12.43
N LEU A 93 -0.86 -8.23 -11.27
CA LEU A 93 0.59 -8.18 -11.09
C LEU A 93 1.03 -9.13 -10.00
N MET A 94 2.22 -9.69 -10.17
CA MET A 94 2.94 -10.46 -9.17
C MET A 94 4.39 -10.02 -9.16
N LEU A 95 4.77 -9.19 -8.21
CA LEU A 95 6.11 -8.62 -8.08
C LEU A 95 6.84 -9.22 -6.89
N LYS A 96 8.12 -9.52 -7.09
CA LYS A 96 9.08 -9.83 -6.04
C LYS A 96 10.16 -8.77 -6.07
N GLN A 97 10.26 -8.04 -4.98
CA GLN A 97 11.29 -7.05 -4.73
C GLN A 97 12.33 -7.70 -3.83
N THR A 98 13.60 -7.59 -4.17
CA THR A 98 14.70 -8.13 -3.38
C THR A 98 15.74 -7.05 -3.20
N ARG A 99 16.10 -6.77 -1.94
CA ARG A 99 17.16 -5.81 -1.63
C ARG A 99 18.52 -6.53 -1.60
N ARG A 100 19.50 -6.03 -2.34
CA ARG A 100 20.89 -6.49 -2.30
C ARG A 100 21.82 -5.28 -2.40
N ASN A 101 22.77 -5.14 -1.48
CA ASN A 101 23.77 -4.05 -1.47
C ASN A 101 23.16 -2.65 -1.61
N LYS A 102 22.16 -2.34 -0.76
CA LYS A 102 21.37 -1.08 -0.78
C LYS A 102 20.56 -0.80 -2.06
N LYS A 103 20.61 -1.67 -3.08
CA LYS A 103 19.79 -1.58 -4.29
C LYS A 103 18.57 -2.50 -4.19
N THR A 104 17.42 -2.02 -4.65
CA THR A 104 16.20 -2.81 -4.78
C THR A 104 16.08 -3.32 -6.20
N VAL A 105 15.85 -4.60 -6.40
CA VAL A 105 15.58 -5.17 -7.72
C VAL A 105 14.16 -5.71 -7.73
N ILE A 106 13.35 -5.25 -8.68
CA ILE A 106 11.98 -5.70 -8.90
C ILE A 106 11.98 -6.65 -10.11
N ARG A 107 11.36 -7.81 -9.92
CA ARG A 107 11.09 -8.81 -10.97
C ARG A 107 9.71 -9.39 -10.74
N GLY A 108 9.09 -9.96 -11.77
CA GLY A 108 7.74 -10.48 -11.61
C GLY A 108 7.01 -10.75 -12.90
N LEU A 109 5.68 -10.78 -12.78
CA LEU A 109 4.74 -10.99 -13.86
C LEU A 109 3.68 -9.87 -13.89
N ILE A 110 3.21 -9.52 -15.08
CA ILE A 110 2.05 -8.67 -15.33
C ILE A 110 1.16 -9.38 -16.34
N ASN A 111 -0.11 -9.63 -15.98
CA ASN A 111 -1.02 -10.47 -16.76
C ASN A 111 -0.46 -11.86 -17.10
N GLY A 112 0.42 -12.40 -16.27
CA GLY A 112 1.15 -13.65 -16.54
C GLY A 112 2.44 -13.48 -17.33
N GLU A 113 2.67 -12.32 -17.97
CA GLU A 113 3.88 -12.04 -18.75
C GLU A 113 5.04 -11.56 -17.88
N ARG A 114 6.23 -12.12 -18.10
CA ARG A 114 7.39 -11.79 -17.29
C ARG A 114 7.91 -10.39 -17.61
N ILE A 115 8.11 -9.57 -16.57
CA ILE A 115 8.70 -8.24 -16.73
C ILE A 115 10.23 -8.32 -16.80
N LYS A 116 10.84 -7.40 -17.54
CA LYS A 116 12.29 -7.18 -17.47
C LYS A 116 12.62 -6.63 -16.08
N ALA A 117 13.57 -7.26 -15.38
CA ALA A 117 13.92 -6.82 -14.04
C ALA A 117 14.44 -5.39 -14.07
N PHE A 118 14.02 -4.57 -13.09
CA PHE A 118 14.43 -3.18 -13.01
C PHE A 118 14.72 -2.78 -11.56
N THR A 119 15.55 -1.76 -11.39
CA THR A 119 15.74 -1.11 -10.10
C THR A 119 14.76 0.06 -10.05
N PRO A 120 13.89 0.17 -9.03
CA PRO A 120 13.04 1.33 -8.91
C PRO A 120 13.94 2.54 -8.69
N GLY A 121 14.00 3.41 -9.69
CA GLY A 121 14.60 4.73 -9.56
C GLY A 121 13.50 5.66 -9.12
N CYS A 122 13.50 6.09 -7.85
CA CYS A 122 12.64 7.18 -7.44
C CYS A 122 13.19 8.49 -8.04
N LYS A 123 12.86 8.78 -9.30
CA LYS A 123 12.98 10.12 -9.90
C LYS A 123 11.76 10.99 -9.57
N CYS A 124 10.86 10.54 -8.70
CA CYS A 124 9.74 11.34 -8.22
C CYS A 124 10.21 12.41 -7.21
N LYS A 125 10.96 13.41 -7.69
CA LYS A 125 11.10 14.69 -6.95
C LYS A 125 9.79 15.49 -6.96
N ARG A 126 8.87 15.15 -7.88
CA ARG A 126 7.49 15.62 -7.94
C ARG A 126 6.63 14.45 -8.42
N CYS A 127 5.55 14.13 -7.72
CA CYS A 127 4.58 13.13 -8.16
C CYS A 127 3.92 13.61 -9.47
N SER A 128 4.51 13.31 -10.62
CA SER A 128 3.91 13.64 -11.90
C SER A 128 2.79 12.65 -12.20
N CYS A 129 1.57 13.16 -12.32
CA CYS A 129 0.48 12.45 -12.98
C CYS A 129 0.88 12.21 -14.44
N GLY A 130 1.43 11.04 -14.75
CA GLY A 130 1.97 10.70 -16.06
C GLY A 130 1.76 9.22 -16.38
N SER A 131 1.80 8.90 -17.66
CA SER A 131 1.81 7.51 -18.14
C SER A 131 3.08 6.82 -17.66
N GLU A 132 2.92 5.72 -16.94
CA GLU A 132 4.03 4.85 -16.56
C GLU A 132 4.17 3.75 -17.61
N SER A 133 5.40 3.25 -17.78
CA SER A 133 5.68 2.18 -18.74
C SER A 133 6.55 1.10 -18.12
N ILE A 134 6.26 -0.16 -18.47
CA ILE A 134 7.05 -1.32 -18.08
C ILE A 134 7.41 -2.10 -19.33
N GLN A 135 8.67 -2.51 -19.41
CA GLN A 135 9.13 -3.41 -20.46
C GLN A 135 8.95 -4.88 -20.02
N LEU A 136 8.24 -5.65 -20.82
CA LEU A 136 8.14 -7.10 -20.72
C LEU A 136 9.42 -7.76 -21.27
N GLN A 137 9.69 -9.00 -20.86
CA GLN A 137 10.86 -9.74 -21.34
C GLN A 137 10.83 -10.01 -22.84
N ASN A 138 9.64 -10.13 -23.43
CA ASN A 138 9.46 -10.27 -24.88
C ASN A 138 9.70 -8.95 -25.65
N GLY A 139 10.12 -7.88 -24.98
CA GLY A 139 10.42 -6.59 -25.58
C GLY A 139 9.23 -5.61 -25.62
N THR A 140 8.00 -6.10 -25.45
CA THR A 140 6.77 -5.28 -25.44
C THR A 140 6.81 -4.26 -24.31
N LYS A 141 6.43 -3.00 -24.60
CA LYS A 141 6.22 -1.97 -23.58
C LYS A 141 4.74 -1.88 -23.23
N LEU A 142 4.40 -2.14 -21.97
CA LEU A 142 3.07 -1.88 -21.42
C LEU A 142 3.04 -0.47 -20.86
N ASN A 143 2.25 0.40 -21.49
CA ASN A 143 1.96 1.73 -21.00
C ASN A 143 0.64 1.71 -20.23
N PHE A 144 0.60 2.35 -19.08
CA PHE A 144 -0.62 2.47 -18.30
C PHE A 144 -0.68 3.81 -17.59
N THR A 145 -1.91 4.29 -17.40
CA THR A 145 -2.18 5.58 -16.79
C THR A 145 -3.42 5.43 -15.93
N ILE A 146 -3.37 5.94 -14.70
CA ILE A 146 -4.57 6.09 -13.87
C ILE A 146 -5.28 7.38 -14.30
N ASN A 147 -6.60 7.36 -14.42
CA ASN A 147 -7.37 8.57 -14.67
C ASN A 147 -7.02 9.65 -13.62
N LYS A 148 -6.58 10.84 -14.05
CA LYS A 148 -6.11 11.92 -13.16
C LYS A 148 -7.10 12.30 -12.06
N LYS A 149 -8.41 12.32 -12.38
CA LYS A 149 -9.45 12.62 -11.38
C LYS A 149 -9.55 11.50 -10.34
N LEU A 150 -9.44 10.24 -10.78
CA LEU A 150 -9.45 9.08 -9.89
C LEU A 150 -8.19 9.06 -9.02
N GLU A 151 -7.02 9.31 -9.58
CA GLU A 151 -5.75 9.41 -8.85
C GLU A 151 -5.83 10.46 -7.73
N CYS A 152 -6.36 11.66 -8.02
CA CYS A 152 -6.60 12.70 -7.01
C CYS A 152 -7.57 12.25 -5.91
N ALA A 153 -8.64 11.53 -6.26
CA ALA A 153 -9.59 11.00 -5.29
C ALA A 153 -8.94 9.92 -4.40
N LEU A 154 -8.12 9.04 -4.97
CA LEU A 154 -7.35 8.04 -4.22
C LEU A 154 -6.35 8.69 -3.27
N LYS A 155 -5.62 9.73 -3.70
CA LYS A 155 -4.72 10.50 -2.82
C LYS A 155 -5.44 11.09 -1.61
N ARG A 156 -6.66 11.63 -1.81
CA ARG A 156 -7.49 12.14 -0.71
C ARG A 156 -7.95 11.02 0.24
N LEU A 157 -8.35 9.87 -0.30
CA LEU A 157 -8.75 8.70 0.48
C LEU A 157 -7.58 8.20 1.34
N PHE A 158 -6.37 8.16 0.78
CA PHE A 158 -5.17 7.73 1.50
C PHE A 158 -4.70 8.77 2.53
N ALA A 159 -4.79 10.06 2.22
CA ALA A 159 -4.54 11.10 3.20
C ALA A 159 -5.49 10.98 4.40
N LYS A 160 -6.78 10.72 4.16
CA LYS A 160 -7.75 10.44 5.23
C LYS A 160 -7.34 9.19 6.02
N PHE A 161 -7.01 8.09 5.35
CA PHE A 161 -6.52 6.87 6.01
C PHE A 161 -5.30 7.11 6.90
N ASN A 162 -4.34 7.90 6.45
CA ASN A 162 -3.12 8.21 7.19
C ASN A 162 -3.40 9.05 8.44
N LEU A 163 -4.31 10.01 8.36
CA LEU A 163 -4.75 10.80 9.52
C LEU A 163 -5.40 9.89 10.56
N GLU A 164 -6.23 8.95 10.14
CA GLU A 164 -6.86 7.97 11.05
C GLU A 164 -5.83 7.03 11.68
N ILE A 165 -4.84 6.56 10.92
CA ILE A 165 -3.74 5.77 11.48
C ILE A 165 -2.94 6.59 12.50
N ALA A 166 -2.60 7.84 12.18
CA ALA A 166 -1.86 8.70 13.09
C ALA A 166 -2.64 8.96 14.39
N ALA A 167 -3.96 9.17 14.29
CA ALA A 167 -4.84 9.30 15.43
C ALA A 167 -4.92 8.01 16.25
N ALA A 168 -5.02 6.85 15.59
CA ALA A 168 -5.03 5.54 16.24
C ALA A 168 -3.71 5.29 16.98
N ILE A 169 -2.56 5.56 16.35
CA ILE A 169 -1.24 5.48 16.97
C ILE A 169 -1.16 6.37 18.22
N LYS A 170 -1.58 7.64 18.10
CA LYS A 170 -1.54 8.61 19.21
C LYS A 170 -2.36 8.15 20.41
N LYS A 171 -3.48 7.45 20.18
CA LYS A 171 -4.32 6.89 21.25
C LYS A 171 -3.66 5.75 22.03
N ILE A 172 -2.64 5.11 21.47
CA ILE A 172 -2.01 3.94 22.09
C ILE A 172 -0.94 4.35 23.13
N GLY A 173 -0.56 5.63 23.23
CA GLY A 173 0.27 6.18 24.31
C GLY A 173 1.57 6.82 23.84
N ASN A 174 2.42 7.24 24.79
CA ASN A 174 3.72 7.88 24.54
C ASN A 174 4.70 6.88 23.92
N SER A 175 4.68 6.77 22.60
CA SER A 175 5.65 5.96 21.85
C SER A 175 7.04 6.60 21.92
N ASP A 176 8.06 5.81 22.22
CA ASP A 176 9.47 6.22 22.16
C ASP A 176 9.79 6.88 20.80
N PRO A 177 10.30 8.13 20.77
CA PRO A 177 10.67 8.84 19.54
C PRO A 177 11.65 8.05 18.66
N ALA A 178 12.58 7.31 19.25
CA ALA A 178 13.54 6.51 18.49
C ALA A 178 12.85 5.33 17.79
N CYS A 179 11.92 4.67 18.48
CA CYS A 179 11.10 3.61 17.89
C CYS A 179 10.19 4.14 16.78
N LEU A 180 9.52 5.29 17.00
CA LEU A 180 8.69 5.94 15.98
C LEU A 180 9.49 6.24 14.71
N GLU A 181 10.73 6.73 14.85
CA GLU A 181 11.57 7.04 13.70
C GLU A 181 11.97 5.79 12.91
N GLU A 182 12.24 4.68 13.59
CA GLU A 182 12.50 3.39 12.92
C GLU A 182 11.25 2.87 12.18
N CYS A 183 10.07 2.97 12.79
CA CYS A 183 8.81 2.63 12.12
C CYS A 183 8.51 3.56 10.93
N ASN A 184 8.81 4.85 11.04
CA ASN A 184 8.72 5.80 9.93
C ASN A 184 9.71 5.45 8.81
N ARG A 185 10.89 4.92 9.16
CA ARG A 185 11.89 4.45 8.19
C ARG A 185 11.38 3.25 7.41
N ILE A 186 10.66 2.33 8.05
CA ILE A 186 10.00 1.20 7.37
C ILE A 186 8.96 1.72 6.35
N ALA A 187 8.12 2.68 6.74
CA ALA A 187 7.12 3.28 5.86
C ALA A 187 7.77 3.95 4.64
N ARG A 188 8.76 4.82 4.89
CA ARG A 188 9.53 5.51 3.83
C ARG A 188 10.21 4.54 2.89
N LYS A 189 10.81 3.49 3.43
CA LYS A 189 11.45 2.43 2.63
C LYS A 189 10.43 1.68 1.77
N CYS A 190 9.31 1.25 2.36
CA CYS A 190 8.23 0.59 1.64
C CYS A 190 7.68 1.46 0.50
N ASN A 191 7.49 2.76 0.74
CA ASN A 191 7.09 3.72 -0.28
C ASN A 191 8.17 3.89 -1.36
N SER A 192 9.46 3.98 -1.00
CA SER A 192 10.54 4.10 -1.99
C SER A 192 10.71 2.89 -2.89
N ASP A 193 10.36 1.71 -2.38
CA ASP A 193 10.39 0.44 -3.11
C ASP A 193 9.06 0.19 -3.86
N CYS A 194 8.04 1.04 -3.66
CA CYS A 194 6.73 0.86 -4.27
C CYS A 194 6.79 1.13 -5.77
N PHE A 195 6.23 0.20 -6.54
CA PHE A 195 6.12 0.34 -7.98
C PHE A 195 5.01 1.32 -8.40
N LEU A 196 3.95 1.43 -7.59
CA LEU A 196 2.76 2.26 -7.86
C LEU A 196 2.30 2.93 -6.56
N ASP A 197 2.69 4.18 -6.33
CA ASP A 197 2.39 4.90 -5.07
C ASP A 197 0.89 4.85 -4.73
N SER A 198 0.03 4.98 -5.74
CA SER A 198 -1.43 4.94 -5.61
C SER A 198 -2.00 3.57 -5.17
N VAL A 199 -1.14 2.56 -5.02
CA VAL A 199 -1.50 1.17 -4.75
C VAL A 199 -0.79 0.68 -3.48
N CYS A 200 0.51 0.91 -3.31
CA CYS A 200 1.22 0.43 -2.11
C CYS A 200 1.17 1.38 -0.90
N ALA A 201 0.92 2.68 -1.08
CA ALA A 201 0.98 3.64 0.03
C ALA A 201 0.10 3.22 1.24
N PRO A 202 -1.15 2.75 1.07
CA PRO A 202 -1.96 2.28 2.20
C PRO A 202 -1.36 1.08 2.94
N ALA A 203 -0.74 0.16 2.21
CA ALA A 203 -0.09 -1.01 2.80
C ALA A 203 1.19 -0.62 3.57
N CYS A 204 1.94 0.36 3.06
CA CYS A 204 3.14 0.88 3.72
C CYS A 204 2.79 1.63 5.02
N GLU A 205 1.71 2.42 5.03
CA GLU A 205 1.25 3.11 6.22
C GLU A 205 0.62 2.15 7.24
N ALA A 206 -0.05 1.09 6.80
CA ALA A 206 -0.47 0.03 7.71
C ALA A 206 0.73 -0.70 8.34
N ALA A 207 1.78 -1.00 7.56
CA ALA A 207 3.01 -1.61 8.08
C ALA A 207 3.67 -0.74 9.15
N ARG A 208 3.67 0.58 8.95
CA ARG A 208 4.09 1.55 9.96
C ARG A 208 3.23 1.45 11.21
N ALA A 209 1.90 1.46 11.07
CA ALA A 209 0.97 1.37 12.20
C ALA A 209 1.24 0.14 13.06
N VAL A 210 1.41 -1.03 12.44
CA VAL A 210 1.72 -2.27 13.17
C VAL A 210 3.11 -2.24 13.79
N CYS A 211 4.12 -1.68 13.13
CA CYS A 211 5.42 -1.49 13.75
C CYS A 211 5.29 -0.67 15.04
N VAL A 212 4.55 0.44 14.99
CA VAL A 212 4.36 1.29 16.17
C VAL A 212 3.64 0.53 17.28
N VAL A 213 2.54 -0.17 16.98
CA VAL A 213 1.81 -0.93 18.00
C VAL A 213 2.60 -2.10 18.58
N THR A 214 3.41 -2.77 17.77
CA THR A 214 4.13 -3.98 18.22
C THR A 214 5.47 -3.69 18.86
N ARG A 215 6.08 -2.52 18.59
CA ARG A 215 7.45 -2.22 19.01
C ARG A 215 7.59 -0.97 19.85
N CYS A 216 6.70 0.00 19.69
CA CYS A 216 6.83 1.32 20.35
C CYS A 216 5.85 1.52 21.50
N VAL A 217 4.95 0.56 21.70
CA VAL A 217 3.98 0.53 22.81
C VAL A 217 4.47 -0.57 23.75
N LEU A 218 5.49 -0.23 24.52
CA LEU A 218 5.93 -0.95 25.70
C LEU A 218 5.95 0.06 26.85
#